data_AF-A0A661VJJ6-F1
#
_entry.id   AF-A0A661VJJ6-F1
#
_cell.length_a   1.000
_cell.length_b   1.000
_cell.length_c   1.000
_cell.angle_alpha   90.00
_cell.angle_beta   90.00
_cell.angle_gamma   90.00
#
_symmetry.space_group_name_H-M   'P 1'
#
loop_
_entity.id
_entity.type
_entity.pdbx_description
1 polymer ?
#
loop_
_entity_poly.entity_id
_entity_poly.type
_entity_poly.pdbx_seq_one_letter_code
_entity_poly.pdbx_strand_id
1 'polypeptide(L)'
;MTRRRIKLVCERCGKEFEAGARRRVVHCRECAEYLRRKGQGPLQIQKKTSLNQPRSSYIQPKEVCWTRAERDLEYYLQRFKRFQVYDCVTPPNLDSITDEDRQLANKIAARMSAETWKPILGQSIAQVGHWDLLSMSDDEWESRKQVIRTALSKLLRPGIGVARLTKALHRKRPRLIPICDNVVLKALGVYGGKKADTIIACMDRFREIGRKHISRLQKLKELSKQLQAEMTELRILELLYWVQFGPFSPSS
;
A
#
# COMPACT_ATOMS: atom_id res chain seq x y z
N MET A 1 3.18 27.62 8.76
CA MET A 1 3.83 27.68 7.43
C MET A 1 2.80 27.52 6.32
N THR A 2 2.42 28.63 5.67
CA THR A 2 1.46 28.67 4.56
C THR A 2 2.04 27.97 3.34
N ARG A 3 1.37 26.92 2.82
CA ARG A 3 1.85 26.19 1.65
C ARG A 3 1.68 27.06 0.40
N ARG A 4 2.79 27.60 -0.13
CA ARG A 4 2.81 28.36 -1.39
C ARG A 4 2.14 27.56 -2.50
N ARG A 5 1.07 28.10 -3.07
CA ARG A 5 0.40 27.57 -4.26
C ARG A 5 0.98 28.24 -5.50
N ILE A 6 1.01 27.51 -6.60
CA ILE A 6 1.36 28.00 -7.94
C ILE A 6 0.20 27.70 -8.89
N LYS A 7 -0.05 28.61 -9.82
CA LYS A 7 -0.94 28.38 -10.97
C LYS A 7 -0.17 27.62 -12.04
N LEU A 8 -0.81 26.62 -12.63
CA LEU A 8 -0.27 25.76 -13.69
C LEU A 8 -1.31 25.57 -14.77
N VAL A 9 -0.88 25.27 -15.98
CA VAL A 9 -1.75 24.92 -17.11
C VAL A 9 -1.71 23.40 -17.31
N CYS A 10 -2.86 22.76 -17.45
CA CYS A 10 -2.96 21.33 -17.71
C CYS A 10 -2.50 21.01 -19.14
N GLU A 11 -1.45 20.19 -19.30
CA GLU A 11 -0.92 19.79 -20.62
C GLU A 11 -1.92 19.01 -21.49
N ARG A 12 -2.99 18.48 -20.88
CA ARG A 12 -4.00 17.68 -21.58
C ARG A 12 -5.20 18.49 -22.05
N CYS A 13 -5.69 19.41 -21.23
CA CYS A 13 -6.95 20.12 -21.49
C CYS A 13 -6.83 21.64 -21.49
N GLY A 14 -5.63 22.19 -21.29
CA GLY A 14 -5.38 23.63 -21.27
C GLY A 14 -5.97 24.37 -20.06
N LYS A 15 -6.73 23.71 -19.18
CA LYS A 15 -7.31 24.36 -17.99
C LYS A 15 -6.21 24.79 -17.01
N GLU A 16 -6.33 26.03 -16.51
CA GLU A 16 -5.56 26.50 -15.37
C GLU A 16 -6.00 25.77 -14.08
N PHE A 17 -5.04 25.45 -13.21
CA PHE A 17 -5.30 24.87 -11.91
C PHE A 17 -4.21 25.24 -10.90
N GLU A 18 -4.56 25.20 -9.62
CA GLU A 18 -3.59 25.43 -8.54
C GLU A 18 -2.98 24.12 -8.04
N ALA A 19 -1.67 24.14 -7.82
CA ALA A 19 -0.96 23.06 -7.14
C ALA A 19 -0.07 23.63 -6.04
N GLY A 20 0.18 22.82 -5.00
CA GLY A 20 1.22 23.17 -4.03
C GLY A 20 2.59 23.15 -4.71
N ALA A 21 3.42 24.18 -4.49
CA ALA A 21 4.71 24.36 -5.17
C ALA A 21 5.67 23.16 -5.08
N ARG A 22 5.47 22.27 -4.09
CA ARG A 22 6.26 21.04 -3.91
C ARG A 22 5.81 19.86 -4.77
N ARG A 23 4.61 19.90 -5.37
CA ARG A 23 4.06 18.82 -6.19
C ARG A 23 4.21 19.18 -7.67
N ARG A 24 5.03 18.40 -8.39
CA ARG A 24 5.10 18.47 -9.86
C ARG A 24 3.90 17.71 -10.44
N VAL A 25 2.87 18.44 -10.82
CA VAL A 25 1.68 17.93 -11.48
C VAL A 25 1.54 18.67 -12.80
N VAL A 26 1.43 17.94 -13.90
CA VAL A 26 1.26 18.51 -15.25
C VAL A 26 -0.18 18.42 -15.76
N HIS A 27 -1.06 17.81 -14.96
CA HIS A 27 -2.47 17.65 -15.28
C HIS A 27 -3.34 18.15 -14.14
N CYS A 28 -4.44 18.81 -14.48
CA CYS A 28 -5.50 19.13 -13.53
C CYS A 28 -6.07 17.84 -12.92
N ARG A 29 -6.81 17.97 -11.81
CA ARG A 29 -7.40 16.84 -11.08
C ARG A 29 -8.19 15.90 -12.00
N GLU A 30 -9.05 16.47 -12.85
CA GLU A 30 -9.91 15.72 -13.79
C GLU A 30 -9.08 14.90 -14.79
N CYS A 31 -8.10 15.53 -15.44
CA CYS A 31 -7.24 14.87 -16.42
C CYS A 31 -6.34 13.81 -15.78
N ALA A 32 -5.80 14.08 -14.59
CA ALA A 32 -5.03 13.10 -13.83
C ALA A 32 -5.90 11.89 -13.42
N GLU A 33 -7.17 12.10 -13.09
CA GLU A 33 -8.12 11.03 -12.78
C GLU A 33 -8.50 10.22 -14.03
N TYR A 34 -8.77 10.89 -15.17
CA TYR A 34 -9.01 10.23 -16.45
C TYR A 34 -7.84 9.30 -16.83
N LEU A 35 -6.61 9.82 -16.79
CA LEU A 35 -5.41 9.08 -17.15
C LEU A 35 -5.22 7.85 -16.25
N ARG A 36 -5.55 7.97 -14.96
CA ARG A 36 -5.52 6.82 -14.03
C ARG A 36 -6.58 5.78 -14.38
N ARG A 37 -7.80 6.17 -14.77
CA ARG A 37 -8.85 5.22 -15.21
C ARG A 37 -8.42 4.42 -16.43
N LYS A 38 -7.65 5.04 -17.33
CA LYS A 38 -7.07 4.39 -18.51
C LYS A 38 -5.76 3.63 -18.24
N GLY A 39 -5.31 3.56 -16.98
CA GLY A 39 -4.02 2.95 -16.63
C GLY A 39 -2.78 3.77 -17.01
N GLN A 40 -2.96 4.87 -17.73
CA GLN A 40 -1.93 5.80 -18.24
C GLN A 40 -1.50 6.84 -17.20
N GLY A 41 -1.41 6.45 -15.92
CA GLY A 41 -1.35 7.38 -14.78
C GLY A 41 -0.42 8.59 -14.99
N PRO A 42 -0.73 9.76 -14.39
CA PRO A 42 -0.10 11.03 -14.72
C PRO A 42 1.43 10.91 -14.68
N LEU A 43 2.08 11.27 -15.78
CA LEU A 43 3.54 11.28 -15.92
C LEU A 43 4.12 12.21 -14.86
N GLN A 44 4.58 11.66 -13.74
CA GLN A 44 5.42 12.38 -12.81
C GLN A 44 6.82 12.40 -13.41
N ILE A 45 7.23 13.53 -13.98
CA ILE A 45 8.61 13.74 -14.42
C ILE A 45 9.51 13.65 -13.18
N GLN A 46 10.20 12.52 -13.02
CA GLN A 46 11.26 12.38 -12.05
C GLN A 46 12.44 13.22 -12.52
N LYS A 47 12.74 14.33 -11.85
CA LYS A 47 14.13 14.80 -11.89
C LYS A 47 14.93 13.81 -11.06
N LYS A 48 16.01 13.26 -11.64
CA LYS A 48 17.17 12.78 -10.88
C LYS A 48 17.63 13.95 -10.03
N THR A 49 17.15 14.03 -8.79
CA THR A 49 17.72 14.93 -7.79
C THR A 49 18.85 14.16 -7.15
N SER A 50 20.05 14.71 -7.31
CA SER A 50 21.31 14.34 -6.66
C SER A 50 21.13 13.54 -5.37
N LEU A 51 21.76 12.36 -5.36
CA LEU A 51 22.23 11.68 -4.16
C LEU A 51 22.88 12.73 -3.24
N ASN A 52 22.66 12.63 -1.92
CA ASN A 52 23.31 13.41 -0.84
C ASN A 52 22.52 14.52 -0.13
N GLN A 53 21.19 14.39 0.02
CA GLN A 53 20.56 14.99 1.21
C GLN A 53 19.87 13.90 2.04
N PRO A 54 20.34 13.65 3.28
CA PRO A 54 19.63 12.77 4.19
C PRO A 54 18.25 13.39 4.42
N ARG A 55 17.19 12.68 4.01
CA ARG A 55 15.82 13.05 4.36
C ARG A 55 15.62 12.77 5.85
N SER A 56 16.14 13.71 6.64
CA SER A 56 15.62 14.23 7.90
C SER A 56 14.73 13.28 8.69
N SER A 57 15.29 12.84 9.81
CA SER A 57 14.79 12.10 10.98
C SER A 57 13.51 12.67 11.66
N TYR A 58 12.65 13.41 10.94
CA TYR A 58 11.59 14.24 11.56
C TYR A 58 10.16 13.98 11.06
N ILE A 59 9.90 12.91 10.30
CA ILE A 59 8.51 12.55 9.98
C ILE A 59 8.00 11.60 11.05
N GLN A 60 7.33 12.18 12.06
CA GLN A 60 6.62 11.43 13.10
C GLN A 60 5.56 10.52 12.45
N PRO A 61 5.41 9.26 12.92
CA PRO A 61 4.29 8.41 12.54
C PRO A 61 2.96 9.13 12.77
N LYS A 62 2.06 9.01 11.81
CA LYS A 62 0.72 9.59 11.90
C LYS A 62 -0.22 8.59 12.56
N GLU A 63 -1.08 9.09 13.44
CA GLU A 63 -2.08 8.26 14.08
C GLU A 63 -3.40 8.24 13.31
N VAL A 64 -3.99 7.06 13.19
CA VAL A 64 -5.33 6.89 12.63
C VAL A 64 -6.35 7.58 13.53
N CYS A 65 -7.19 8.42 12.93
CA CYS A 65 -8.35 8.99 13.59
C CYS A 65 -9.46 7.92 13.66
N TRP A 66 -9.56 7.24 14.79
CA TRP A 66 -10.47 6.10 14.95
C TRP A 66 -11.95 6.48 14.98
N THR A 67 -12.30 7.71 15.36
CA THR A 67 -13.70 8.19 15.40
C THR A 67 -14.35 8.28 14.02
N ARG A 68 -13.55 8.30 12.94
CA ARG A 68 -14.00 8.30 11.54
C ARG A 68 -13.71 6.99 10.81
N ALA A 69 -13.25 5.95 11.49
CA ALA A 69 -12.76 4.73 10.86
C ALA A 69 -13.84 3.98 10.07
N GLU A 70 -15.06 3.88 10.60
CA GLU A 70 -16.21 3.27 9.91
C GLU A 70 -16.52 4.00 8.61
N ARG A 71 -16.70 5.32 8.69
CA ARG A 71 -16.92 6.20 7.53
C ARG A 71 -15.79 6.10 6.48
N ASP A 72 -14.54 6.04 6.93
CA ASP A 72 -13.40 5.93 6.02
C ASP A 72 -13.36 4.56 5.31
N LEU A 73 -13.74 3.49 6.00
CA LEU A 73 -13.86 2.15 5.43
C LEU A 73 -14.96 2.08 4.38
N GLU A 74 -16.17 2.57 4.72
CA GLU A 74 -17.30 2.68 3.80
C GLU A 74 -16.94 3.51 2.56
N TYR A 75 -16.33 4.69 2.77
CA TYR A 75 -15.85 5.54 1.70
C TYR A 75 -14.92 4.80 0.75
N TYR A 76 -13.96 4.04 1.28
CA TYR A 76 -13.05 3.27 0.44
C TYR A 76 -13.80 2.22 -0.40
N LEU A 77 -14.67 1.44 0.24
CA LEU A 77 -15.42 0.38 -0.43
C LEU A 77 -16.30 0.93 -1.55
N GLN A 78 -17.07 1.98 -1.26
CA GLN A 78 -17.97 2.61 -2.22
C GLN A 78 -17.21 3.28 -3.37
N ARG A 79 -16.13 4.02 -3.07
CA ARG A 79 -15.41 4.81 -4.06
C ARG A 79 -14.56 3.97 -4.99
N PHE A 80 -13.81 3.01 -4.45
CA PHE A 80 -12.79 2.32 -5.23
C PHE A 80 -13.29 1.01 -5.82
N LYS A 81 -14.31 0.38 -5.22
CA LYS A 81 -14.90 -0.88 -5.69
C LYS A 81 -13.83 -1.95 -6.00
N ARG A 82 -12.75 -1.95 -5.21
CA ARG A 82 -11.58 -2.82 -5.41
C ARG A 82 -11.78 -4.21 -4.82
N PHE A 83 -12.76 -4.36 -3.93
CA PHE A 83 -13.02 -5.61 -3.24
C PHE A 83 -13.21 -6.76 -4.24
N GLN A 84 -14.18 -6.62 -5.15
CA GLN A 84 -14.55 -7.64 -6.14
C GLN A 84 -13.43 -8.03 -7.11
N VAL A 85 -12.48 -7.12 -7.37
CA VAL A 85 -11.41 -7.34 -8.36
C VAL A 85 -10.06 -7.67 -7.74
N TYR A 86 -9.94 -7.61 -6.41
CA TYR A 86 -8.68 -7.80 -5.71
C TYR A 86 -8.86 -8.43 -4.33
N ASP A 87 -9.57 -7.78 -3.41
CA ASP A 87 -9.61 -8.22 -1.99
C ASP A 87 -10.44 -9.50 -1.76
N CYS A 88 -11.38 -9.86 -2.66
CA CYS A 88 -12.13 -11.12 -2.59
C CYS A 88 -11.54 -12.24 -3.46
N VAL A 89 -10.46 -11.95 -4.22
CA VAL A 89 -9.86 -12.91 -5.15
C VAL A 89 -8.78 -13.70 -4.41
N THR A 90 -8.93 -15.03 -4.37
CA THR A 90 -7.94 -15.95 -3.83
C THR A 90 -7.08 -16.47 -4.98
N PRO A 91 -5.74 -16.23 -4.97
CA PRO A 91 -4.86 -16.81 -5.98
C PRO A 91 -4.88 -18.34 -5.93
N PRO A 92 -4.80 -19.05 -7.07
CA PRO A 92 -4.94 -20.50 -7.13
C PRO A 92 -3.78 -21.26 -6.44
N ASN A 93 -2.58 -20.68 -6.44
CA ASN A 93 -1.42 -21.25 -5.76
C ASN A 93 -0.93 -20.28 -4.69
N LEU A 94 -1.11 -20.61 -3.41
CA LEU A 94 -0.74 -19.71 -2.32
C LEU A 94 0.74 -19.79 -1.94
N ASP A 95 1.48 -20.80 -2.41
CA ASP A 95 2.83 -21.11 -1.93
C ASP A 95 3.94 -20.88 -2.97
N SER A 96 3.58 -20.43 -4.16
CA SER A 96 4.54 -20.02 -5.19
C SER A 96 4.09 -18.77 -5.93
N ILE A 97 5.05 -18.03 -6.48
CA ILE A 97 4.78 -16.85 -7.30
C ILE A 97 4.34 -17.25 -8.70
N THR A 98 3.19 -16.74 -9.13
CA THR A 98 2.60 -16.98 -10.46
C THR A 98 2.40 -15.67 -11.21
N ASP A 99 2.00 -15.73 -12.48
CA ASP A 99 1.71 -14.52 -13.25
C ASP A 99 0.39 -13.87 -12.83
N GLU A 100 -0.56 -14.65 -12.33
CA GLU A 100 -1.85 -14.18 -11.79
C GLU A 100 -1.63 -13.20 -10.64
N ASP A 101 -0.60 -13.40 -9.82
CA ASP A 101 -0.25 -12.47 -8.73
C ASP A 101 0.08 -11.07 -9.25
N ARG A 102 0.82 -11.01 -10.36
CA ARG A 102 1.15 -9.76 -11.05
C ARG A 102 -0.11 -9.14 -11.63
N GLN A 103 -0.93 -9.93 -12.31
CA GLN A 103 -2.18 -9.45 -12.91
C GLN A 103 -3.13 -8.89 -11.87
N LEU A 104 -3.26 -9.58 -10.72
CA LEU A 104 -4.08 -9.17 -9.59
C LEU A 104 -3.54 -7.90 -8.93
N ALA A 105 -2.24 -7.84 -8.63
CA ALA A 105 -1.59 -6.64 -8.11
C ALA A 105 -1.74 -5.43 -9.06
N ASN A 106 -1.78 -5.66 -10.38
CA ASN A 106 -2.02 -4.61 -11.36
C ASN A 106 -3.45 -4.02 -11.29
N LYS A 107 -4.45 -4.78 -10.82
CA LYS A 107 -5.83 -4.25 -10.55
C LYS A 107 -5.84 -3.14 -9.51
N ILE A 108 -4.84 -3.10 -8.63
CA ILE A 108 -4.63 -2.03 -7.64
C ILE A 108 -3.37 -1.21 -7.94
N ALA A 109 -3.07 -1.04 -9.24
CA ALA A 109 -2.03 -0.15 -9.77
C ALA A 109 -0.60 -0.48 -9.31
N ALA A 110 -0.21 -1.76 -9.28
CA ALA A 110 1.21 -2.15 -9.16
C ALA A 110 2.03 -1.80 -10.43
N ARG A 111 1.41 -1.86 -11.61
CA ARG A 111 1.97 -1.51 -12.93
C ARG A 111 3.29 -2.25 -13.21
N MET A 112 3.21 -3.56 -13.18
CA MET A 112 4.31 -4.49 -13.45
C MET A 112 4.12 -5.14 -14.81
N SER A 113 5.15 -5.08 -15.65
CA SER A 113 5.20 -5.81 -16.93
C SER A 113 5.52 -7.29 -16.67
N ALA A 114 5.23 -8.14 -17.66
CA ALA A 114 5.56 -9.57 -17.57
C ALA A 114 7.08 -9.79 -17.47
N GLU A 115 7.87 -9.01 -18.22
CA GLU A 115 9.34 -9.09 -18.25
C GLU A 115 9.95 -8.74 -16.89
N THR A 116 9.36 -7.76 -16.19
CA THR A 116 9.80 -7.38 -14.84
C THR A 116 9.54 -8.50 -13.83
N TRP A 117 8.47 -9.27 -14.02
CA TRP A 117 8.00 -10.29 -13.09
C TRP A 117 8.57 -11.68 -13.35
N LYS A 118 8.84 -12.00 -14.62
CA LYS A 118 9.41 -13.28 -15.10
C LYS A 118 10.54 -13.83 -14.21
N PRO A 119 11.50 -13.03 -13.71
CA PRO A 119 12.63 -13.55 -12.94
C PRO A 119 12.28 -14.10 -11.55
N ILE A 120 11.04 -13.94 -11.08
CA ILE A 120 10.59 -14.49 -9.79
C ILE A 120 9.41 -15.47 -9.94
N LEU A 121 8.97 -15.75 -11.17
CA LEU A 121 7.95 -16.78 -11.42
C LEU A 121 8.45 -18.14 -10.93
N GLY A 122 7.56 -18.90 -10.30
CA GLY A 122 7.85 -20.22 -9.72
C GLY A 122 8.62 -20.18 -8.39
N GLN A 123 9.06 -19.01 -7.91
CA GLN A 123 9.73 -18.91 -6.61
C GLN A 123 8.78 -19.32 -5.49
N SER A 124 9.22 -20.23 -4.63
CA SER A 124 8.44 -20.69 -3.48
C SER A 124 8.44 -19.66 -2.35
N ILE A 125 7.26 -19.50 -1.75
CA ILE A 125 7.03 -18.77 -0.51
C ILE A 125 6.40 -19.66 0.57
N ALA A 126 6.35 -20.98 0.39
CA ALA A 126 5.74 -21.93 1.31
C ALA A 126 6.27 -21.79 2.76
N GLN A 127 7.55 -21.43 2.91
CA GLN A 127 8.18 -21.17 4.20
C GLN A 127 7.54 -20.01 4.97
N VAL A 128 6.89 -19.07 4.27
CA VAL A 128 6.07 -18.03 4.90
C VAL A 128 4.69 -18.63 5.10
N GLY A 129 4.40 -19.10 6.31
CA GLY A 129 3.12 -19.74 6.62
C GLY A 129 1.92 -18.78 6.58
N HIS A 130 0.73 -19.32 6.80
CA HIS A 130 -0.53 -18.56 6.92
C HIS A 130 -0.68 -17.91 8.31
N TRP A 131 0.35 -17.20 8.75
CA TRP A 131 0.36 -16.56 10.06
C TRP A 131 -0.52 -15.31 10.11
N ASP A 132 -0.83 -14.86 11.32
CA ASP A 132 -1.60 -13.65 11.56
C ASP A 132 -0.74 -12.62 12.30
N LEU A 133 -0.37 -11.54 11.61
CA LEU A 133 0.52 -10.51 12.12
C LEU A 133 0.04 -9.92 13.44
N LEU A 134 -1.27 -9.79 13.61
CA LEU A 134 -1.87 -9.12 14.77
C LEU A 134 -2.08 -10.07 15.95
N SER A 135 -2.13 -11.38 15.70
CA SER A 135 -2.46 -12.40 16.71
C SER A 135 -1.25 -13.17 17.25
N MET A 136 -0.12 -13.18 16.53
CA MET A 136 1.11 -13.85 16.99
C MET A 136 1.61 -13.29 18.34
N SER A 137 2.31 -14.08 19.14
CA SER A 137 3.10 -13.59 20.28
C SER A 137 4.35 -12.84 19.80
N ASP A 138 5.04 -12.14 20.71
CA ASP A 138 6.27 -11.43 20.34
C ASP A 138 7.42 -12.40 20.02
N ASP A 139 7.59 -13.49 20.77
CA ASP A 139 8.57 -14.53 20.46
C ASP A 139 8.31 -15.23 19.11
N GLU A 140 7.04 -15.49 18.82
CA GLU A 140 6.63 -16.01 17.53
C GLU A 140 6.96 -15.03 16.39
N TRP A 141 6.70 -13.74 16.60
CA TRP A 141 7.00 -12.72 15.60
C TRP A 141 8.51 -12.59 15.36
N GLU A 142 9.32 -12.53 16.43
CA GLU A 142 10.78 -12.46 16.35
C GLU A 142 11.36 -13.65 15.59
N SER A 143 10.94 -14.87 15.90
CA SER A 143 11.42 -16.08 15.23
C SER A 143 11.03 -16.13 13.74
N ARG A 144 9.86 -15.61 13.37
CA ARG A 144 9.36 -15.61 11.99
C ARG A 144 9.96 -14.51 11.12
N LYS A 145 10.46 -13.41 11.69
CA LYS A 145 11.03 -12.29 10.92
C LYS A 145 12.15 -12.73 9.97
N GLN A 146 13.02 -13.64 10.39
CA GLN A 146 14.13 -14.09 9.56
C GLN A 146 13.67 -14.94 8.36
N VAL A 147 12.63 -15.75 8.53
CA VAL A 147 12.02 -16.53 7.45
C VAL A 147 11.42 -15.61 6.39
N ILE A 148 10.67 -14.60 6.84
CA ILE A 148 10.05 -13.60 5.95
C ILE A 148 11.12 -12.79 5.23
N ARG A 149 12.14 -12.29 5.95
CA ARG A 149 13.25 -11.54 5.36
C ARG A 149 13.98 -12.35 4.28
N THR A 150 14.20 -13.64 4.52
CA THR A 150 14.84 -14.54 3.56
C THR A 150 13.99 -14.72 2.31
N ALA A 151 12.68 -14.95 2.48
CA ALA A 151 11.74 -15.04 1.36
C ALA A 151 11.71 -13.74 0.54
N LEU A 152 11.55 -12.58 1.19
CA LEU A 152 11.52 -11.28 0.53
C LEU A 152 12.81 -10.98 -0.24
N SER A 153 13.96 -11.35 0.30
CA SER A 153 15.26 -11.10 -0.34
C SER A 153 15.42 -11.86 -1.66
N LYS A 154 14.78 -13.02 -1.83
CA LYS A 154 14.75 -13.77 -3.09
C LYS A 154 13.85 -13.13 -4.14
N LEU A 155 12.79 -12.43 -3.71
CA LEU A 155 11.76 -11.88 -4.58
C LEU A 155 12.03 -10.41 -4.97
N LEU A 156 12.75 -9.66 -4.15
CA LEU A 156 13.06 -8.27 -4.39
C LEU A 156 14.20 -8.13 -5.40
N ARG A 157 13.91 -7.50 -6.54
CA ARG A 157 14.87 -7.32 -7.64
C ARG A 157 14.77 -5.91 -8.24
N PRO A 158 15.67 -5.48 -9.14
CA PRO A 158 15.45 -4.29 -9.96
C PRO A 158 14.08 -4.37 -10.66
N GLY A 159 13.33 -3.26 -10.70
CA GLY A 159 11.96 -3.25 -11.24
C GLY A 159 10.86 -3.74 -10.28
N ILE A 160 11.16 -4.64 -9.33
CA ILE A 160 10.23 -5.08 -8.29
C ILE A 160 10.50 -4.33 -6.99
N GLY A 161 9.74 -3.27 -6.76
CA GLY A 161 9.81 -2.45 -5.53
C GLY A 161 8.94 -3.01 -4.40
N VAL A 162 9.12 -2.46 -3.19
CA VAL A 162 8.34 -2.81 -1.99
C VAL A 162 6.84 -2.82 -2.27
N ALA A 163 6.29 -1.70 -2.72
CA ALA A 163 4.87 -1.54 -3.02
C ALA A 163 4.33 -2.49 -4.10
N ARG A 164 5.19 -2.97 -5.01
CA ARG A 164 4.81 -3.87 -6.10
C ARG A 164 4.72 -5.30 -5.60
N LEU A 165 5.76 -5.74 -4.89
CA LEU A 165 5.83 -7.07 -4.32
C LEU A 165 4.76 -7.29 -3.24
N THR A 166 4.58 -6.34 -2.33
CA THR A 166 3.62 -6.51 -1.23
C THR A 166 2.17 -6.56 -1.70
N LYS A 167 1.82 -5.92 -2.82
CA LYS A 167 0.50 -6.09 -3.46
C LYS A 167 0.27 -7.52 -3.95
N ALA A 168 1.27 -8.13 -4.56
CA ALA A 168 1.17 -9.52 -4.99
C ALA A 168 1.08 -10.46 -3.77
N LEU A 169 1.99 -10.29 -2.80
CA LEU A 169 2.07 -11.17 -1.64
C LEU A 169 0.90 -11.03 -0.66
N HIS A 170 0.32 -9.83 -0.54
CA HIS A 170 -0.83 -9.59 0.34
C HIS A 170 -1.98 -10.55 0.04
N ARG A 171 -2.26 -10.85 -1.23
CA ARG A 171 -3.34 -11.78 -1.58
C ARG A 171 -3.06 -13.22 -1.22
N LYS A 172 -1.80 -13.63 -1.18
CA LYS A 172 -1.41 -14.96 -0.71
C LYS A 172 -1.38 -15.06 0.81
N ARG A 173 -1.11 -13.96 1.51
CA ARG A 173 -0.96 -13.89 2.97
C ARG A 173 -1.67 -12.66 3.57
N PRO A 174 -3.00 -12.54 3.45
CA PRO A 174 -3.73 -11.30 3.76
C PRO A 174 -3.79 -10.95 5.25
N ARG A 175 -3.52 -11.92 6.14
CA ARG A 175 -3.39 -11.70 7.59
C ARG A 175 -1.97 -11.37 8.04
N LEU A 176 -0.97 -11.55 7.16
CA LEU A 176 0.44 -11.37 7.50
C LEU A 176 1.08 -10.19 6.76
N ILE A 177 0.97 -10.14 5.43
CA ILE A 177 1.71 -9.20 4.60
C ILE A 177 0.82 -8.02 4.25
N PRO A 178 1.06 -6.81 4.79
CA PRO A 178 0.33 -5.61 4.41
C PRO A 178 0.82 -5.05 3.07
N ILE A 179 0.01 -4.22 2.40
CA ILE A 179 0.46 -3.50 1.22
C ILE A 179 1.25 -2.26 1.64
N CYS A 180 2.58 -2.43 1.66
CA CYS A 180 3.53 -1.36 1.97
C CYS A 180 3.73 -0.37 0.80
N ASP A 181 2.73 0.43 0.45
CA ASP A 181 2.89 1.47 -0.56
C ASP A 181 3.51 2.77 0.00
N ASN A 182 3.83 3.72 -0.88
CA ASN A 182 4.45 4.99 -0.45
C ASN A 182 3.55 5.86 0.43
N VAL A 183 2.22 5.69 0.39
CA VAL A 183 1.31 6.41 1.29
C VAL A 183 1.43 5.81 2.69
N VAL A 184 1.32 4.49 2.79
CA VAL A 184 1.41 3.73 4.04
C VAL A 184 2.77 3.91 4.70
N LEU A 185 3.86 3.67 3.97
CA LEU A 185 5.22 3.80 4.51
C LEU A 185 5.49 5.20 5.06
N LYS A 186 5.05 6.25 4.34
CA LYS A 186 5.20 7.63 4.80
C LYS A 186 4.40 7.93 6.05
N ALA A 187 3.17 7.44 6.11
CA ALA A 187 2.30 7.66 7.25
C ALA A 187 2.81 6.94 8.50
N LEU A 188 3.42 5.76 8.35
CA LEU A 188 4.02 5.00 9.45
C LEU A 188 5.42 5.48 9.85
N GLY A 189 5.96 6.50 9.17
CA GLY A 189 7.31 6.98 9.45
C GLY A 189 8.43 6.02 9.02
N VAL A 190 8.15 5.07 8.11
CA VAL A 190 9.09 4.04 7.67
C VAL A 190 9.86 4.53 6.44
N TYR A 191 11.17 4.72 6.58
CA TYR A 191 12.05 5.26 5.53
C TYR A 191 13.40 4.54 5.49
N GLY A 192 13.97 4.49 4.29
CA GLY A 192 15.33 4.00 4.08
C GLY A 192 15.49 2.49 4.28
N GLY A 193 16.74 2.05 4.26
CA GLY A 193 17.12 0.64 4.44
C GLY A 193 16.97 -0.22 3.18
N LYS A 194 17.33 -1.50 3.34
CA LYS A 194 17.09 -2.52 2.31
C LYS A 194 15.58 -2.74 2.20
N LYS A 195 15.10 -2.99 0.98
CA LYS A 195 13.67 -3.16 0.68
C LYS A 195 12.98 -4.21 1.57
N ALA A 196 13.65 -5.32 1.91
CA ALA A 196 13.09 -6.35 2.78
C ALA A 196 12.88 -5.81 4.21
N ASP A 197 13.87 -5.11 4.76
CA ASP A 197 13.80 -4.51 6.10
C ASP A 197 12.74 -3.40 6.16
N THR A 198 12.55 -2.65 5.06
CA THR A 198 11.43 -1.69 4.95
C THR A 198 10.07 -2.37 5.11
N ILE A 199 9.89 -3.57 4.55
CA ILE A 199 8.64 -4.34 4.70
C ILE A 199 8.48 -4.83 6.13
N ILE A 200 9.53 -5.40 6.73
CA ILE A 200 9.50 -5.87 8.12
C ILE A 200 9.20 -4.72 9.09
N ALA A 201 9.86 -3.57 8.94
CA ALA A 201 9.59 -2.39 9.78
C ALA A 201 8.14 -1.88 9.62
N CYS A 202 7.57 -1.98 8.41
CA CYS A 202 6.16 -1.69 8.20
C CYS A 202 5.25 -2.69 8.93
N MET A 203 5.61 -3.97 8.95
CA MET A 203 4.88 -5.01 9.68
C MET A 203 4.98 -4.79 11.20
N ASP A 204 6.16 -4.45 11.73
CA ASP A 204 6.34 -4.11 13.15
C ASP A 204 5.39 -2.98 13.58
N ARG A 205 5.32 -1.90 12.78
CA ARG A 205 4.41 -0.78 13.04
C ARG A 205 2.95 -1.18 13.00
N PHE A 206 2.54 -1.95 11.99
CA PHE A 206 1.15 -2.42 11.92
C PHE A 206 0.80 -3.37 13.05
N ARG A 207 1.73 -4.21 13.50
CA ARG A 207 1.55 -5.10 14.64
C ARG A 207 1.34 -4.31 15.93
N GLU A 208 2.20 -3.33 16.21
CA GLU A 208 2.09 -2.44 17.36
C GLU A 208 0.72 -1.74 17.40
N ILE A 209 0.36 -1.06 16.31
CA ILE A 209 -0.89 -0.29 16.20
C ILE A 209 -2.11 -1.22 16.21
N GLY A 210 -2.03 -2.34 15.48
CA GLY A 210 -3.13 -3.28 15.34
C GLY A 210 -3.48 -3.97 16.64
N ARG A 211 -2.48 -4.43 17.42
CA ARG A 211 -2.69 -5.02 18.74
C ARG A 211 -3.30 -4.01 19.71
N LYS A 212 -2.82 -2.76 19.72
CA LYS A 212 -3.36 -1.67 20.55
C LYS A 212 -4.85 -1.39 20.26
N HIS A 213 -5.31 -1.64 19.04
CA HIS A 213 -6.67 -1.30 18.59
C HIS A 213 -7.48 -2.52 18.09
N ILE A 214 -7.14 -3.73 18.55
CA ILE A 214 -7.71 -4.97 18.02
C ILE A 214 -9.23 -5.03 18.15
N SER A 215 -9.78 -4.57 19.27
CA SER A 215 -11.24 -4.55 19.49
C SER A 215 -11.96 -3.63 18.50
N ARG A 216 -11.36 -2.51 18.09
CA ARG A 216 -11.92 -1.62 17.06
C ARG A 216 -11.81 -2.25 15.68
N LEU A 217 -10.69 -2.90 15.38
CA LEU A 217 -10.50 -3.61 14.11
C LEU A 217 -11.49 -4.77 13.94
N GLN A 218 -11.78 -5.51 15.01
CA GLN A 218 -12.80 -6.57 15.01
C GLN A 218 -14.19 -6.00 14.68
N LYS A 219 -14.59 -4.87 15.27
CA LYS A 219 -15.85 -4.20 14.91
C LYS A 219 -15.89 -3.79 13.44
N LEU A 220 -14.80 -3.22 12.93
CA LEU A 220 -14.71 -2.83 11.51
C LEU A 220 -14.73 -4.03 10.57
N LYS A 221 -14.21 -5.19 11.00
CA LYS A 221 -14.32 -6.44 10.24
C LYS A 221 -15.76 -6.91 10.14
N GLU A 222 -16.51 -6.87 11.24
CA GLU A 222 -17.94 -7.18 11.20
C GLU A 222 -18.70 -6.21 10.30
N LEU A 223 -18.41 -4.91 10.36
CA LEU A 223 -18.95 -3.93 9.41
C LEU A 223 -18.58 -4.28 7.96
N SER A 224 -17.32 -4.64 7.68
CA SER A 224 -16.90 -5.03 6.33
C SER A 224 -17.70 -6.22 5.79
N LYS A 225 -18.02 -7.18 6.66
CA LYS A 225 -18.86 -8.34 6.33
C LYS A 225 -20.31 -7.93 6.04
N GLN A 226 -20.89 -7.04 6.86
CA GLN A 226 -22.24 -6.49 6.63
C GLN A 226 -22.32 -5.74 5.28
N LEU A 227 -21.24 -5.08 4.88
CA LEU A 227 -21.10 -4.41 3.58
C LEU A 227 -20.77 -5.36 2.42
N GLN A 228 -20.86 -6.69 2.62
CA GLN A 228 -20.52 -7.72 1.63
C GLN A 228 -19.08 -7.61 1.10
N ALA A 229 -18.17 -7.12 1.94
CA ALA A 229 -16.78 -6.86 1.64
C ALA A 229 -15.86 -7.35 2.75
N GLU A 230 -16.01 -8.62 3.17
CA GLU A 230 -15.27 -9.18 4.30
C GLU A 230 -13.74 -9.06 4.10
N MET A 231 -13.10 -8.33 5.01
CA MET A 231 -11.66 -8.08 4.98
C MET A 231 -10.98 -8.49 6.28
N THR A 232 -9.68 -8.78 6.20
CA THR A 232 -8.86 -9.01 7.40
C THR A 232 -8.65 -7.70 8.17
N GLU A 233 -8.44 -7.82 9.47
CA GLU A 233 -8.14 -6.70 10.38
C GLU A 233 -6.89 -5.92 9.91
N LEU A 234 -5.86 -6.65 9.46
CA LEU A 234 -4.66 -6.05 8.88
C LEU A 234 -4.97 -5.23 7.62
N ARG A 235 -5.82 -5.76 6.74
CA ARG A 235 -6.22 -5.07 5.51
C ARG A 235 -7.01 -3.80 5.83
N ILE A 236 -7.94 -3.87 6.78
CA ILE A 236 -8.72 -2.71 7.25
C ILE A 236 -7.77 -1.64 7.79
N LEU A 237 -6.84 -2.01 8.67
CA LEU A 237 -5.89 -1.05 9.24
C LEU A 237 -5.09 -0.33 8.14
N GLU A 238 -4.58 -1.07 7.17
CA GLU A 238 -3.85 -0.51 6.03
C GLU A 238 -4.72 0.45 5.19
N LEU A 239 -5.99 0.09 4.96
CA LEU A 239 -6.93 0.95 4.24
C LEU A 239 -7.20 2.27 4.98
N LEU A 240 -7.32 2.24 6.31
CA LEU A 240 -7.49 3.46 7.11
C LEU A 240 -6.29 4.40 6.91
N TYR A 241 -5.07 3.88 6.98
CA TYR A 241 -3.86 4.66 6.68
C TYR A 241 -3.91 5.25 5.26
N TRP A 242 -4.29 4.43 4.28
CA TRP A 242 -4.34 4.85 2.90
C TRP A 242 -5.40 5.93 2.65
N VAL A 243 -6.60 5.81 3.24
CA VAL A 243 -7.69 6.78 3.10
C VAL A 243 -7.36 8.08 3.82
N GLN A 244 -6.88 8.02 5.06
CA GLN A 244 -6.66 9.22 5.89
C GLN A 244 -5.43 10.03 5.46
N PHE A 245 -4.40 9.36 4.91
CA PHE A 245 -3.14 10.02 4.58
C PHE A 245 -2.80 10.01 3.08
N GLY A 246 -3.63 9.33 2.28
CA GLY A 246 -3.52 9.31 0.84
C GLY A 246 -4.06 10.58 0.17
N PRO A 247 -3.95 10.67 -1.15
CA PRO A 247 -4.38 11.84 -1.92
C PRO A 247 -5.90 11.93 -2.11
N PHE A 248 -6.68 10.99 -1.56
CA PHE A 248 -8.12 10.86 -1.77
C PHE A 248 -8.88 10.76 -0.44
N SER A 249 -8.47 11.50 0.59
CA SER A 249 -9.25 11.55 1.82
C SER A 249 -10.66 12.11 1.53
N PRO A 250 -11.72 11.59 2.17
CA PRO A 250 -13.02 12.24 2.11
C PRO A 250 -12.89 13.71 2.53
N SER A 251 -13.65 14.59 1.88
CA SER A 251 -13.76 15.99 2.30
C SER A 251 -14.21 16.00 3.76
N SER A 252 -13.49 16.75 4.59
CA SER A 252 -13.87 17.00 5.99
C SER A 252 -15.22 17.67 6.10
#